data_AF-A0A7S2B8U0-F1
#
_entry.id   AF-A0A7S2B8U0-F1
#
_cell.length_a   1.000
_cell.length_b   1.000
_cell.length_c   1.000
_cell.angle_alpha   90.00
_cell.angle_beta   90.00
_cell.angle_gamma   90.00
#
_symmetry.space_group_name_H-M   'P 1'
#
loop_
_entity.id
_entity.type
_entity.pdbx_description
1 polymer ?
#
loop_
_entity_poly.entity_id
_entity_poly.type
_entity_poly.pdbx_seq_one_letter_code
_entity_poly.pdbx_strand_id
1 'polypeptide(L)'
;DEEGSDGAPADDDAPLQTRVAKAREIFERGYQSLRRNSPEEKEGAVLLLEAWRAFEKQVLEALQAAGEPSPSTDALAKVDGLMPRRIKRKRRMADEEGFEEYYDYAFPDEVGGESGNAAAGLKLLEAAYKWKRAKQDAGGGSNPGGM
;
A
#
# COMPACT_ATOMS: atom_id res chain seq x y z
N ASP A 1 0.99 -20.44 -49.53
CA ASP A 1 1.74 -19.83 -48.41
C ASP A 1 1.13 -20.29 -47.11
N GLU A 2 1.72 -21.33 -46.53
CA GLU A 2 1.47 -21.78 -45.16
C GLU A 2 2.31 -20.89 -44.25
N GLU A 3 1.73 -19.85 -43.66
CA GLU A 3 2.37 -19.18 -42.52
C GLU A 3 2.10 -20.01 -41.28
N GLY A 4 3.17 -20.67 -40.81
CA GLY A 4 3.22 -21.36 -39.55
C GLY A 4 2.85 -20.41 -38.41
N SER A 5 1.66 -20.63 -37.86
CA SER A 5 1.33 -20.25 -36.49
C SER A 5 2.21 -21.08 -35.58
N ASP A 6 3.44 -20.61 -35.35
CA ASP A 6 4.37 -21.15 -34.37
C ASP A 6 3.67 -21.17 -33.02
N GLY A 7 3.25 -22.37 -32.61
CA GLY A 7 2.52 -22.60 -31.39
C GLY A 7 3.40 -22.18 -30.22
N ALA A 8 3.06 -21.05 -29.60
CA ALA A 8 3.56 -20.73 -28.28
C ALA A 8 3.41 -22.01 -27.43
N PRO A 9 4.51 -22.53 -26.84
CA PRO A 9 4.44 -23.78 -26.09
C PRO A 9 3.33 -23.63 -25.05
N ALA A 10 2.41 -24.59 -25.03
CA ALA A 10 1.26 -24.56 -24.14
C ALA A 10 1.74 -24.33 -22.70
N ASP A 11 1.58 -23.11 -22.20
CA ASP A 11 1.89 -22.73 -20.81
C ASP A 11 1.07 -23.54 -19.79
N ASP A 12 0.12 -24.36 -20.27
CA ASP A 12 -0.71 -25.27 -19.49
C ASP A 12 0.03 -26.50 -18.95
N ASP A 13 1.10 -26.97 -19.60
CA ASP A 13 1.89 -28.13 -19.12
C ASP A 13 3.00 -27.74 -18.13
N ALA A 14 3.21 -26.44 -17.89
CA ALA A 14 4.20 -25.98 -16.92
C ALA A 14 3.78 -26.33 -15.48
N PRO A 15 4.74 -26.67 -14.59
CA PRO A 15 4.45 -26.92 -13.18
C PRO A 15 3.65 -25.77 -12.56
N LEU A 16 2.69 -26.11 -11.69
CA LEU A 16 1.80 -25.14 -11.03
C LEU A 16 2.58 -23.96 -10.41
N GLN A 17 3.71 -24.26 -9.76
CA GLN A 17 4.59 -23.24 -9.17
C GLN A 17 5.12 -22.22 -10.20
N THR A 18 5.51 -22.67 -11.40
CA THR A 18 6.00 -21.79 -12.48
C THR A 18 4.89 -20.87 -12.98
N ARG A 19 3.69 -21.42 -13.18
CA ARG A 19 2.52 -20.65 -13.63
C ARG A 19 2.11 -19.61 -12.58
N VAL A 20 2.12 -20.00 -11.30
CA VAL A 20 1.86 -19.11 -10.16
C VAL A 20 2.89 -17.98 -10.08
N ALA A 21 4.19 -18.28 -10.26
CA ALA A 21 5.23 -17.26 -10.27
C ALA A 21 5.01 -16.22 -11.39
N LYS A 22 4.73 -16.68 -12.62
CA LYS A 22 4.41 -15.79 -13.76
C LYS A 22 3.19 -14.92 -13.46
N ALA A 23 2.13 -15.49 -12.90
CA ALA A 23 0.92 -14.75 -12.55
C ALA A 23 1.21 -13.65 -11.51
N ARG A 24 1.99 -13.97 -10.47
CA ARG A 24 2.43 -13.00 -9.45
C ARG A 24 3.22 -11.84 -10.05
N GLU A 25 4.12 -12.11 -10.99
CA GLU A 25 4.86 -11.06 -11.70
C GLU A 25 3.94 -10.13 -12.50
N ILE A 26 2.90 -10.68 -13.14
CA ILE A 26 1.92 -9.89 -13.89
C ILE A 26 1.10 -9.01 -12.95
N PHE A 27 0.62 -9.57 -11.82
CA PHE A 27 -0.10 -8.78 -10.81
C PHE A 27 0.76 -7.65 -10.25
N GLU A 28 2.00 -7.94 -9.86
CA GLU A 28 2.94 -6.95 -9.34
C GLU A 28 3.20 -5.84 -10.36
N ARG A 29 3.47 -6.19 -11.62
CA ARG A 29 3.71 -5.22 -12.71
C ARG A 29 2.47 -4.36 -12.97
N GLY A 30 1.29 -4.98 -13.00
CA GLY A 30 0.02 -4.27 -13.16
C GLY A 30 -0.22 -3.29 -12.03
N TYR A 31 0.01 -3.72 -10.78
CA TYR A 31 -0.15 -2.88 -9.59
C TYR A 31 0.79 -1.68 -9.63
N GLN A 32 2.08 -1.90 -9.92
CA GLN A 32 3.07 -0.84 -10.04
C GLN A 32 2.72 0.15 -11.16
N SER A 33 2.24 -0.36 -12.30
CA SER A 33 1.80 0.48 -13.42
C SER A 33 0.63 1.38 -13.04
N LEU A 34 -0.40 0.84 -12.38
CA LEU A 34 -1.56 1.62 -11.92
C LEU A 34 -1.13 2.68 -10.89
N ARG A 35 -0.34 2.28 -9.89
CA ARG A 35 0.15 3.19 -8.84
C ARG A 35 1.06 4.30 -9.39
N ARG A 36 1.82 4.03 -10.46
CA ARG A 36 2.75 4.99 -11.07
C ARG A 36 2.09 5.93 -12.07
N ASN A 37 1.23 5.41 -12.94
CA ASN A 37 0.70 6.16 -14.07
C ASN A 37 -0.59 6.92 -13.74
N SER A 38 -1.35 6.45 -12.75
CA SER A 38 -2.64 7.01 -12.37
C SER A 38 -2.82 7.00 -10.84
N PRO A 39 -1.96 7.71 -10.07
CA PRO A 39 -1.94 7.62 -8.60
C PRO A 39 -3.24 8.13 -7.93
N GLU A 40 -3.95 9.06 -8.59
CA GLU A 40 -5.27 9.53 -8.16
C GLU A 40 -6.41 8.54 -8.46
N GLU A 41 -6.25 7.65 -9.43
CA GLU A 41 -7.27 6.67 -9.83
C GLU A 41 -7.11 5.35 -9.05
N LYS A 42 -7.53 5.41 -7.79
CA LYS A 42 -7.25 4.35 -6.81
C LYS A 42 -8.12 3.12 -6.96
N GLU A 43 -9.29 3.24 -7.57
CA GLU A 43 -10.29 2.16 -7.68
C GLU A 43 -9.76 0.97 -8.50
N GLY A 44 -9.10 1.22 -9.63
CA GLY A 44 -8.50 0.17 -10.45
C GLY A 44 -7.41 -0.61 -9.70
N ALA A 45 -6.58 0.08 -8.93
CA ALA A 45 -5.55 -0.55 -8.11
C ALA A 45 -6.14 -1.37 -6.96
N VAL A 46 -7.23 -0.90 -6.33
CA VAL A 46 -7.97 -1.64 -5.31
C VAL A 46 -8.53 -2.94 -5.90
N LEU A 47 -9.22 -2.84 -7.04
CA LEU A 47 -9.82 -3.99 -7.71
C LEU A 47 -8.77 -5.04 -8.09
N LEU A 48 -7.61 -4.60 -8.60
CA LEU A 48 -6.50 -5.49 -8.92
C LEU A 48 -5.98 -6.23 -7.67
N LEU A 49 -5.80 -5.53 -6.54
CA LEU A 49 -5.34 -6.15 -5.30
C LEU A 49 -6.38 -7.14 -4.73
N GLU A 50 -7.67 -6.87 -4.86
CA GLU A 50 -8.73 -7.80 -4.49
C GLU A 50 -8.68 -9.09 -5.34
N ALA A 51 -8.50 -8.94 -6.65
CA ALA A 51 -8.32 -10.07 -7.57
C ALA A 51 -7.05 -10.87 -7.25
N TRP A 52 -5.93 -10.20 -6.96
CA TRP A 52 -4.69 -10.85 -6.58
C TRP A 52 -4.85 -11.59 -5.24
N ARG A 53 -5.49 -10.97 -4.25
CA ARG A 53 -5.76 -11.63 -2.96
C ARG A 53 -6.61 -12.89 -3.13
N ALA A 54 -7.65 -12.83 -3.97
CA ALA A 54 -8.48 -13.99 -4.28
C ALA A 54 -7.66 -15.09 -4.98
N PHE A 55 -6.81 -14.72 -5.93
CA PHE A 55 -5.88 -15.63 -6.59
C PHE A 55 -4.95 -16.33 -5.59
N GLU A 56 -4.30 -15.61 -4.68
CA GLU A 56 -3.39 -16.23 -3.69
C GLU A 56 -4.12 -17.21 -2.76
N LYS A 57 -5.38 -16.94 -2.41
CA LYS A 57 -6.21 -17.88 -1.64
C LYS A 57 -6.50 -19.17 -2.43
N GLN A 58 -6.83 -19.04 -3.71
CA GLN A 58 -7.07 -20.20 -4.58
C GLN A 58 -5.80 -21.02 -4.79
N VAL A 59 -4.65 -20.37 -4.97
CA VAL A 59 -3.35 -21.04 -5.07
C VAL A 59 -3.00 -21.76 -3.78
N LEU A 60 -3.22 -21.13 -2.62
CA LEU A 60 -2.99 -21.76 -1.32
C LEU A 60 -3.84 -23.04 -1.16
N GLU A 61 -5.12 -22.98 -1.50
CA GLU A 61 -6.02 -24.13 -1.46
C GLU A 61 -5.58 -25.24 -2.43
N ALA A 62 -5.23 -24.88 -3.67
CA ALA A 62 -4.77 -25.84 -4.68
C ALA A 62 -3.46 -26.54 -4.29
N LEU A 63 -2.49 -25.80 -3.75
CA LEU A 63 -1.21 -26.35 -3.28
C LEU A 63 -1.39 -27.23 -2.04
N GLN A 64 -2.28 -26.83 -1.13
CA GLN A 64 -2.61 -27.64 0.04
C GLN A 64 -3.28 -28.97 -0.36
N ALA A 65 -4.17 -28.95 -1.34
CA ALA A 65 -4.80 -30.15 -1.88
C ALA A 65 -3.79 -31.09 -2.59
N ALA A 66 -2.77 -30.52 -3.23
CA ALA A 66 -1.68 -31.26 -3.87
C ALA A 66 -0.63 -31.81 -2.87
N GLY A 67 -0.70 -31.44 -1.59
CA GLY A 67 0.28 -31.83 -0.58
C GLY A 67 1.66 -31.19 -0.75
N GLU A 68 1.76 -30.10 -1.52
CA GLU A 68 3.01 -29.40 -1.73
C GLU A 68 3.32 -28.40 -0.60
N PRO A 69 4.57 -28.32 -0.10
CA PRO A 69 4.98 -27.30 0.85
C PRO A 69 4.86 -25.91 0.21
N SER A 70 4.08 -25.03 0.84
CA SER A 70 3.59 -23.81 0.19
C SER A 70 4.30 -22.53 0.66
N PRO A 71 4.94 -21.76 -0.25
CA PRO A 71 5.30 -20.36 -0.01
C PRO A 71 4.10 -19.39 -0.15
N SER A 72 2.89 -19.89 -0.36
CA SER A 72 1.72 -19.06 -0.69
C SER A 72 1.15 -18.29 0.50
N THR A 73 1.41 -18.73 1.74
CA THR A 73 0.99 -17.98 2.95
C THR A 73 1.71 -16.63 3.04
N ASP A 74 3.00 -16.59 2.73
CA ASP A 74 3.79 -15.35 2.72
C ASP A 74 3.34 -14.43 1.57
N ALA A 75 3.01 -15.00 0.41
CA ALA A 75 2.49 -14.26 -0.72
C ALA A 75 1.13 -13.61 -0.41
N LEU A 76 0.21 -14.34 0.22
CA LEU A 76 -1.08 -13.79 0.66
C LEU A 76 -0.88 -12.69 1.72
N ALA A 77 0.00 -12.89 2.70
CA ALA A 77 0.32 -11.88 3.71
C ALA A 77 0.91 -10.60 3.07
N LYS A 78 1.74 -10.74 2.04
CA LYS A 78 2.26 -9.62 1.26
C LYS A 78 1.12 -8.82 0.61
N VAL A 79 0.20 -9.48 -0.08
CA VAL A 79 -0.94 -8.79 -0.74
C VAL A 79 -1.85 -8.14 0.29
N ASP A 80 -2.12 -8.81 1.41
CA ASP A 80 -2.90 -8.24 2.52
C ASP A 80 -2.24 -6.97 3.08
N GLY A 81 -0.91 -6.94 3.14
CA GLY A 81 -0.13 -5.76 3.54
C GLY A 81 -0.18 -4.59 2.55
N LEU A 82 -0.59 -4.81 1.30
CA LEU A 82 -0.76 -3.76 0.29
C LEU A 82 -2.18 -3.18 0.26
N MET A 83 -3.16 -3.84 0.89
CA MET A 83 -4.56 -3.47 0.80
C MET A 83 -4.83 -2.06 1.35
N PRO A 84 -5.48 -1.18 0.57
CA PRO A 84 -5.82 0.16 1.02
C PRO A 84 -6.99 0.15 2.00
N ARG A 85 -7.07 1.21 2.80
CA ARG A 85 -8.20 1.45 3.71
C ARG A 85 -9.15 2.45 3.08
N ARG A 86 -10.45 2.12 3.06
CA ARG A 86 -11.49 3.08 2.65
C ARG A 86 -11.66 4.14 3.74
N ILE A 87 -11.50 5.40 3.37
CA ILE A 87 -11.60 6.56 4.27
C ILE A 87 -12.66 7.54 3.76
N LYS A 88 -13.20 8.37 4.67
CA LYS A 88 -14.14 9.43 4.33
C LYS A 88 -13.40 10.77 4.32
N ARG A 89 -13.52 11.52 3.22
CA ARG A 89 -12.85 12.82 3.02
C ARG A 89 -13.87 13.93 2.77
N LYS A 90 -13.45 15.18 3.01
CA LYS A 90 -14.22 16.39 2.74
C LYS A 90 -13.46 17.24 1.72
N ARG A 91 -14.10 17.65 0.63
CA ARG A 91 -13.56 18.64 -0.32
C ARG A 91 -14.46 19.87 -0.36
N ARG A 92 -13.86 21.03 -0.62
CA ARG A 92 -14.62 22.28 -0.83
C ARG A 92 -15.25 22.23 -2.22
N MET A 93 -16.52 22.59 -2.31
CA MET A 93 -17.20 22.72 -3.61
C MET A 93 -16.69 23.96 -4.36
N ALA A 94 -16.61 23.91 -5.69
CA ALA A 94 -16.06 25.02 -6.48
C ALA A 94 -17.08 26.17 -6.68
N ASP A 95 -18.34 25.86 -6.47
CA ASP A 95 -19.52 26.57 -6.97
C ASP A 95 -20.49 26.97 -5.83
N GLU A 96 -20.30 26.43 -4.62
CA GLU A 96 -21.11 26.73 -3.43
C GLU A 96 -20.24 26.93 -2.17
N GLU A 97 -20.77 27.66 -1.19
CA GLU A 97 -20.19 27.81 0.14
C GLU A 97 -20.45 26.54 0.99
N GLY A 98 -19.90 25.40 0.56
CA GLY A 98 -20.19 24.08 1.12
C GLY A 98 -19.03 23.07 1.02
N PHE A 99 -19.14 21.98 1.79
CA PHE A 99 -18.21 20.84 1.75
C PHE A 99 -18.94 19.59 1.25
N GLU A 100 -18.34 18.87 0.31
CA GLU A 100 -18.81 17.56 -0.13
C GLU A 100 -18.05 16.44 0.58
N GLU A 101 -18.80 15.46 1.09
CA GLU A 101 -18.24 14.24 1.68
C GLU A 101 -18.11 13.15 0.60
N TYR A 102 -16.92 12.60 0.41
CA TYR A 102 -16.66 11.50 -0.53
C TYR A 102 -15.83 10.39 0.11
N TYR A 103 -15.90 9.20 -0.47
CA TYR A 103 -15.04 8.09 -0.09
C TYR A 103 -13.77 8.08 -0.94
N ASP A 104 -12.65 7.80 -0.30
CA ASP A 104 -11.34 7.68 -0.93
C ASP A 104 -10.63 6.44 -0.36
N TYR A 105 -9.54 6.04 -0.98
CA TYR A 105 -8.70 4.93 -0.53
C TYR A 105 -7.35 5.49 -0.06
N ALA A 106 -6.89 5.04 1.11
CA ALA A 106 -5.56 5.35 1.61
C ALA A 106 -4.71 4.08 1.54
N PHE A 107 -3.70 4.08 0.67
CA PHE A 107 -2.77 2.96 0.57
C PHE A 107 -1.77 2.97 1.74
N PRO A 108 -1.21 1.81 2.13
CA PRO A 108 -0.30 1.72 3.29
C PRO A 108 0.91 2.66 3.22
N ASP A 109 1.48 2.87 2.03
CA ASP A 109 2.56 3.81 1.74
C ASP A 109 2.13 5.28 1.91
N GLU A 110 0.86 5.60 1.63
CA GLU A 110 0.28 6.94 1.81
C GLU A 110 -0.05 7.27 3.27
N VAL A 111 -0.38 6.25 4.08
CA VAL A 111 -0.69 6.44 5.51
C VAL A 111 0.58 6.64 6.35
N GLY A 112 1.71 6.05 5.94
CA GLY A 112 3.03 6.24 6.56
C GLY A 112 3.85 7.39 5.98
N GLY A 113 3.53 7.86 4.77
CA GLY A 113 4.17 9.00 4.11
C GLY A 113 3.63 10.36 4.57
N GLU A 114 4.31 11.43 4.12
CA GLU A 114 4.13 12.84 4.51
C GLU A 114 2.71 13.41 4.29
N SER A 115 1.82 12.64 3.66
CA SER A 115 0.44 13.03 3.33
C SER A 115 -0.61 12.55 4.36
N GLY A 116 -0.23 11.76 5.36
CA GLY A 116 -1.14 11.32 6.44
C GLY A 116 -1.14 12.25 7.65
N ASN A 117 -2.31 12.50 8.26
CA ASN A 117 -2.44 13.24 9.53
C ASN A 117 -1.55 12.67 10.67
N ALA A 118 -1.17 11.40 10.58
CA ALA A 118 -0.26 10.76 11.54
C ALA A 118 1.18 11.32 11.47
N ALA A 119 1.70 11.60 10.27
CA ALA A 119 3.04 12.18 10.08
C ALA A 119 3.12 13.63 10.60
N ALA A 120 2.04 14.40 10.45
CA ALA A 120 1.93 15.74 11.03
C ALA A 120 1.85 15.69 12.58
N GLY A 121 1.11 14.73 13.15
CA GLY A 121 1.02 14.53 14.60
C GLY A 121 2.36 14.15 15.23
N LEU A 122 3.16 13.31 14.56
CA LEU A 122 4.50 12.92 15.03
C LEU A 122 5.47 14.12 15.05
N LYS A 123 5.48 14.94 13.98
CA LYS A 123 6.30 16.16 13.92
C LYS A 123 5.92 17.18 15.02
N LEU A 124 4.63 17.30 15.35
CA LEU A 124 4.16 18.17 16.43
C LEU A 124 4.62 17.68 17.81
N LEU A 125 4.54 16.36 18.06
CA LEU A 125 5.02 15.76 19.31
C LEU A 125 6.54 15.91 19.47
N GLU A 126 7.31 15.75 18.40
CA GLU A 126 8.75 16.02 18.40
C GLU A 126 9.07 17.49 18.70
N ALA A 127 8.34 18.43 18.09
CA ALA A 127 8.51 19.87 18.35
C ALA A 127 8.17 20.23 19.80
N ALA A 128 7.12 19.65 20.37
CA ALA A 128 6.76 19.83 21.78
C ALA A 128 7.84 19.28 22.73
N TYR A 129 8.42 18.12 22.40
CA TYR A 129 9.54 17.55 23.16
C TYR A 129 10.78 18.46 23.15
N LYS A 130 11.12 19.01 21.98
CA LYS A 130 12.24 19.98 21.84
C LYS A 130 12.00 21.26 22.64
N TRP A 131 10.77 21.80 22.63
CA TRP A 131 10.42 22.99 23.43
C TRP A 131 10.51 22.73 24.93
N LYS A 132 10.02 21.58 25.40
CA LYS A 132 10.14 21.18 26.81
C LYS A 132 11.59 21.06 27.24
N ARG A 133 12.45 20.46 26.42
CA ARG A 133 13.89 20.32 26.69
C ARG A 133 14.59 21.68 26.74
N ALA A 134 14.33 22.55 25.77
CA ALA A 134 14.90 23.91 25.75
C ALA A 134 14.48 24.74 26.99
N LYS A 135 13.25 24.57 27.47
CA LYS A 135 12.76 25.26 28.69
C LYS A 135 13.41 24.71 29.97
N GLN A 136 13.76 23.42 29.99
CA GLN A 136 14.48 22.80 31.11
C GLN A 136 15.94 23.23 31.14
N ASP A 137 16.58 23.37 29.97
CA ASP A 137 17.96 23.83 29.86
C ASP A 137 18.12 25.34 30.17
N ALA A 138 17.11 26.17 29.84
CA ALA A 138 17.11 27.61 30.13
C ALA A 138 16.79 27.98 31.60
N GLY A 139 16.32 27.03 32.43
CA GLY A 139 15.95 27.26 33.83
C GLY A 139 17.07 27.02 34.86
N GLY A 140 18.26 26.60 34.42
CA GLY A 140 19.40 26.24 35.30
C GLY A 140 20.49 27.31 35.45
N GLY A 141 20.27 28.53 34.96
CA GLY A 141 21.24 29.63 35.05
C GLY A 141 21.15 30.37 36.39
N SER A 142 21.93 29.91 37.37
CA SER A 142 22.14 30.55 38.67
C SER A 142 22.39 32.06 38.58
N ASN A 143 21.67 32.79 39.43
CA ASN A 143 21.87 34.19 39.78
C ASN A 143 23.30 34.45 40.33
N PRO A 144 24.10 35.35 39.74
CA PRO A 144 25.32 35.84 40.37
C PRO A 144 25.11 37.26 40.91
N GLY A 145 25.14 37.39 42.24
CA GLY A 145 25.67 38.57 42.95
C GLY A 145 24.84 39.86 42.94
N GLY A 146 24.23 40.17 44.08
CA GLY A 146 23.74 41.51 44.43
C GLY A 146 24.01 41.80 45.91
N MET A 147 25.20 42.36 46.15
CA MET A 147 25.68 43.21 47.28
C MET A 147 25.25 42.86 48.71
#